data_AF-A0A6C0E0E1-F1
#
_entry.id   AF-A0A6C0E0E1-F1
#
_cell.length_a   1.000
_cell.length_b   1.000
_cell.length_c   1.000
_cell.angle_alpha   90.00
_cell.angle_beta   90.00
_cell.angle_gamma   90.00
#
_symmetry.space_group_name_H-M   'P 1'
#
loop_
_entity.id
_entity.type
_entity.pdbx_description
1 polymer ?
#
loop_
_entity_poly.entity_id
_entity_poly.type
_entity_poly.pdbx_seq_one_letter_code
_entity_poly.pdbx_strand_id
1 'polypeptide(L)'
;MASSILNSVYIEPARPYSQKELQNMRIELFKELKLSETRAFHKKCKHSYFVKSNGKKEQDIKENNINGNCSVCWKLNKTDKSLKDKAYNLIDVYTNYLQENNVYSFDTYDLEMVFYKWLYKD
;
A
#
# COMPACT_ATOMS: atom_id res chain seq x y z
N MET A 1 7.09 -22.95 -5.09
CA MET A 1 7.31 -21.92 -4.05
C MET A 1 6.86 -20.60 -4.63
N ALA A 2 5.82 -19.96 -4.06
CA ALA A 2 5.40 -18.64 -4.52
C ALA A 2 6.50 -17.64 -4.14
N SER A 3 7.10 -16.97 -5.11
CA SER A 3 8.07 -15.92 -4.84
C SER A 3 7.32 -14.73 -4.24
N SER A 4 7.62 -14.36 -2.98
CA SER A 4 7.01 -13.21 -2.33
C SER A 4 7.26 -11.94 -3.13
N ILE A 5 6.26 -11.06 -3.24
CA ILE A 5 6.40 -9.73 -3.86
C ILE A 5 7.50 -8.89 -3.19
N LEU A 6 7.87 -9.15 -1.92
CA LEU A 6 8.98 -8.48 -1.25
C LEU A 6 10.37 -8.82 -1.84
N ASN A 7 10.44 -9.85 -2.69
CA ASN A 7 11.64 -10.20 -3.44
C ASN A 7 11.58 -9.74 -4.90
N SER A 8 10.54 -9.01 -5.32
CA SER A 8 10.51 -8.46 -6.66
C SER A 8 11.66 -7.48 -6.85
N VAL A 9 12.36 -7.61 -7.98
CA VAL A 9 13.35 -6.63 -8.41
C VAL A 9 12.59 -5.49 -9.08
N TYR A 10 12.94 -4.25 -8.76
CA TYR A 10 12.40 -3.08 -9.47
C TYR A 10 12.80 -3.16 -10.95
N ILE A 11 11.82 -2.96 -11.82
CA ILE A 11 12.02 -2.97 -13.27
C ILE A 11 11.78 -1.54 -13.75
N GLU A 12 12.86 -0.88 -14.17
CA GLU A 12 12.77 0.46 -14.75
C GLU A 12 11.93 0.41 -16.04
N PRO A 13 11.01 1.37 -16.22
CA PRO A 13 10.16 1.36 -17.40
C PRO A 13 10.98 1.73 -18.64
N ALA A 14 10.73 1.04 -19.76
CA ALA A 14 11.43 1.29 -21.02
C ALA A 14 11.22 2.72 -21.57
N ARG A 15 10.19 3.43 -21.08
CA ARG A 15 9.93 4.84 -21.38
C ARG A 15 9.25 5.52 -20.20
N PRO A 16 9.29 6.87 -20.14
CA PRO A 16 8.49 7.62 -19.19
C PRO A 16 6.99 7.40 -19.39
N TYR A 17 6.25 7.40 -18.29
CA TYR A 17 4.79 7.45 -18.28
C TYR A 17 4.30 8.88 -18.09
N SER A 18 3.26 9.23 -18.83
CA SER A 18 2.51 10.46 -18.60
C SER A 18 1.70 10.37 -17.30
N GLN A 19 1.35 11.53 -16.73
CA GLN A 19 0.52 11.60 -15.52
C GLN A 19 -0.85 10.91 -15.69
N LYS A 20 -1.44 11.00 -16.89
CA LYS A 20 -2.70 10.33 -17.21
C LYS A 20 -2.56 8.80 -17.22
N GLU A 21 -1.46 8.27 -17.75
CA GLU A 21 -1.19 6.84 -17.72
C GLU A 21 -1.01 6.35 -16.28
N LEU A 22 -0.21 7.06 -15.47
CA LEU A 22 -0.01 6.72 -14.06
C LEU A 22 -1.33 6.72 -13.27
N GLN A 23 -2.18 7.73 -13.48
CA GLN A 23 -3.51 7.77 -12.86
C GLN A 23 -4.39 6.59 -13.26
N ASN A 24 -4.43 6.24 -14.55
CA ASN A 24 -5.18 5.08 -15.02
C ASN A 24 -4.67 3.79 -14.38
N MET A 25 -3.35 3.61 -14.32
CA MET A 25 -2.72 2.45 -13.68
C MET A 25 -3.08 2.36 -12.18
N ARG A 26 -3.12 3.50 -11.49
CA ARG A 26 -3.55 3.58 -10.09
C ARG A 26 -5.01 3.18 -9.90
N ILE A 27 -5.90 3.69 -10.76
CA ILE A 27 -7.33 3.37 -10.73
C ILE A 27 -7.54 1.86 -10.91
N GLU A 28 -6.84 1.25 -11.88
CA GLU A 28 -6.91 -0.19 -12.10
C GLU A 28 -6.37 -0.99 -10.90
N LEU A 29 -5.27 -0.56 -10.29
CA LEU A 29 -4.76 -1.17 -9.05
C LEU A 29 -5.79 -1.13 -7.91
N PHE A 30 -6.42 0.03 -7.71
CA PHE A 30 -7.44 0.22 -6.67
C PHE A 30 -8.66 -0.64 -6.94
N LYS A 31 -9.09 -0.74 -8.21
CA LYS A 31 -10.21 -1.59 -8.61
C LYS A 31 -9.89 -3.07 -8.43
N GLU A 32 -8.70 -3.52 -8.84
CA GLU A 32 -8.24 -4.91 -8.71
C GLU A 32 -8.24 -5.36 -7.25
N LEU A 33 -7.68 -4.53 -6.37
CA LEU A 33 -7.52 -4.85 -4.94
C LEU A 33 -8.73 -4.43 -4.09
N LYS A 34 -9.76 -3.86 -4.71
CA LYS A 34 -10.95 -3.28 -4.08
C LYS A 34 -10.54 -2.32 -2.96
N LEU A 35 -9.70 -1.34 -3.29
CA LEU A 35 -9.30 -0.27 -2.38
C LEU A 35 -10.30 0.88 -2.44
N SER A 36 -10.45 1.57 -1.31
CA SER A 36 -11.18 2.82 -1.15
C SER A 36 -10.19 3.99 -1.14
N GLU A 37 -10.66 5.18 -1.49
CA GLU A 37 -9.94 6.43 -1.27
C GLU A 37 -9.84 6.81 0.21
N THR A 38 -10.53 6.08 1.09
CA THR A 38 -10.48 6.27 2.54
C THR A 38 -9.13 5.85 3.09
N ARG A 39 -8.45 6.77 3.78
CA ARG A 39 -7.17 6.52 4.44
C ARG A 39 -7.38 6.09 5.89
N ALA A 40 -6.72 5.03 6.30
CA ALA A 40 -6.54 4.67 7.69
C ALA A 40 -5.20 5.21 8.21
N PHE A 41 -5.21 5.74 9.43
CA PHE A 41 -4.00 6.12 10.16
C PHE A 41 -4.01 5.48 11.55
N HIS A 42 -3.05 4.61 11.80
CA HIS A 42 -2.95 3.95 13.10
C HIS A 42 -1.97 4.67 14.02
N LYS A 43 -2.49 5.49 14.94
CA LYS A 43 -1.70 6.36 15.84
C LYS A 43 -0.54 5.65 16.56
N LYS A 44 -0.72 4.41 17.01
CA LYS A 44 0.29 3.68 17.80
C LYS A 44 1.52 3.27 16.98
N CYS A 45 1.34 2.86 15.72
CA CYS A 45 2.44 2.43 14.85
C CYS A 45 2.74 3.39 13.71
N LYS A 46 1.98 4.50 13.62
CA LYS A 46 2.08 5.55 12.60
C LYS A 46 1.93 5.09 11.15
N HIS A 47 1.45 3.87 10.88
CA HIS A 47 1.21 3.41 9.52
C HIS A 47 0.01 4.12 8.90
N SER A 48 0.20 4.57 7.65
CA SER A 48 -0.84 5.16 6.80
C SER A 48 -1.07 4.28 5.57
N TYR A 49 -2.33 4.00 5.24
CA TYR A 49 -2.68 3.21 4.04
C TYR A 49 -4.16 3.39 3.66
N PHE A 50 -4.50 3.10 2.41
CA PHE A 50 -5.86 3.01 1.90
C PHE A 50 -6.49 1.68 2.31
N VAL A 51 -7.75 1.73 2.76
CA VAL A 51 -8.48 0.54 3.21
C VAL A 51 -9.24 -0.12 2.07
N LYS A 52 -9.65 -1.38 2.24
CA LYS A 52 -10.54 -2.03 1.28
C LYS A 52 -11.91 -1.36 1.25
N SER A 53 -12.46 -1.19 0.05
CA SER A 53 -13.80 -0.67 -0.20
C SER A 53 -14.87 -1.64 0.29
N ASN A 54 -15.95 -1.06 0.80
CA ASN A 54 -17.07 -1.71 1.49
C ASN A 54 -16.63 -2.64 2.64
N GLY A 55 -15.44 -2.42 3.20
CA GLY A 55 -14.94 -3.16 4.35
C GLY A 55 -15.41 -2.54 5.65
N LYS A 56 -15.50 -3.36 6.71
CA LYS A 56 -15.84 -2.90 8.07
C LYS A 56 -15.00 -1.69 8.51
N LYS A 57 -13.70 -1.70 8.22
CA LYS A 57 -12.79 -0.59 8.58
C LYS A 57 -13.10 0.70 7.83
N GLU A 58 -13.53 0.62 6.57
CA GLU A 58 -13.93 1.82 5.83
C GLU A 58 -15.16 2.46 6.47
N GLN A 59 -16.16 1.65 6.82
CA GLN A 59 -17.37 2.11 7.51
C GLN A 59 -17.02 2.70 8.88
N ASP A 60 -16.20 2.00 9.68
CA ASP A 60 -15.75 2.47 11.00
C ASP A 60 -15.02 3.83 10.92
N ILE A 61 -14.20 4.05 9.89
CA ILE A 61 -13.50 5.32 9.67
C ILE A 61 -14.48 6.41 9.22
N LYS A 62 -15.36 6.12 8.27
CA LYS A 62 -16.32 7.11 7.73
C LYS A 62 -17.36 7.55 8.76
N GLU A 63 -17.86 6.62 9.56
CA GLU A 63 -18.98 6.86 10.48
C GLU A 63 -18.50 7.28 11.86
N ASN A 64 -17.45 6.64 12.38
CA ASN A 64 -17.05 6.77 13.78
C ASN A 64 -15.64 7.34 13.96
N ASN A 65 -14.90 7.58 12.86
CA ASN A 65 -13.48 7.95 12.89
C ASN A 65 -12.61 6.95 13.68
N ILE A 66 -13.01 5.67 13.68
CA ILE A 66 -12.32 4.59 14.39
C ILE A 66 -11.38 3.86 13.43
N ASN A 67 -10.08 3.95 13.68
CA ASN A 67 -9.06 3.32 12.84
C ASN A 67 -8.81 1.82 13.17
N GLY A 68 -9.34 1.33 14.30
CA GLY A 68 -9.28 -0.09 14.70
C GLY A 68 -7.88 -0.72 14.70
N ASN A 69 -7.83 -2.05 14.53
CA ASN A 69 -6.57 -2.81 14.45
C ASN A 69 -5.83 -2.53 13.14
N CYS A 70 -4.51 -2.37 13.18
CA CYS A 70 -3.70 -2.07 12.00
C CYS A 70 -3.51 -3.31 11.09
N SER A 71 -4.01 -3.23 9.84
CA SER A 71 -3.87 -4.31 8.85
C SER A 71 -2.41 -4.56 8.50
N VAL A 72 -1.61 -3.49 8.45
CA VAL A 72 -0.16 -3.58 8.20
C VAL A 72 0.54 -4.36 9.32
N CYS A 73 0.25 -4.07 10.60
CA CYS A 73 0.83 -4.83 11.72
C CYS A 73 0.43 -6.31 11.67
N TRP A 74 -0.82 -6.60 11.31
CA TRP A 74 -1.29 -7.97 11.15
C TRP A 74 -0.51 -8.70 10.04
N LYS A 75 -0.36 -8.06 8.87
CA LYS A 75 0.38 -8.65 7.73
C LYS A 75 1.87 -8.82 8.04
N LEU A 76 2.49 -7.85 8.70
CA LEU A 76 3.88 -7.90 9.13
C LEU A 76 4.15 -9.07 10.09
N ASN A 77 3.21 -9.35 11.00
CA ASN A 77 3.32 -10.51 11.89
C ASN A 77 3.23 -11.85 11.14
N LYS A 78 2.51 -11.89 10.01
CA LYS A 78 2.39 -13.06 9.13
C LYS A 78 3.52 -13.19 8.11
N THR A 79 4.30 -12.12 7.89
CA THR A 79 5.42 -12.12 6.97
C THR A 79 6.56 -12.98 7.52
N ASP A 80 7.18 -13.78 6.66
CA ASP A 80 8.31 -14.63 7.02
C ASP A 80 9.44 -13.83 7.66
N LYS A 81 10.10 -14.42 8.67
CA LYS A 81 11.14 -13.75 9.46
C LYS A 81 12.26 -13.18 8.58
N SER A 82 12.64 -13.88 7.51
CA SER A 82 13.67 -13.45 6.56
C SER A 82 13.28 -12.24 5.70
N LEU A 83 11.99 -11.92 5.62
CA LEU A 83 11.45 -10.82 4.80
C LEU A 83 10.96 -9.64 5.64
N LYS A 84 10.99 -9.74 6.97
CA LYS A 84 10.48 -8.69 7.85
C LYS A 84 11.21 -7.38 7.66
N ASP A 85 12.53 -7.38 7.54
CA ASP A 85 13.31 -6.15 7.36
C ASP A 85 12.92 -5.42 6.07
N LYS A 86 12.67 -6.19 4.99
CA LYS A 86 12.16 -5.63 3.72
C LYS A 86 10.75 -5.08 3.89
N ALA A 87 9.89 -5.78 4.61
CA ALA A 87 8.52 -5.32 4.89
C ALA A 87 8.54 -4.03 5.72
N TYR A 88 9.38 -3.93 6.75
CA TYR A 88 9.55 -2.70 7.53
C TYR A 88 9.97 -1.53 6.64
N ASN A 89 11.00 -1.71 5.83
CA ASN A 89 11.45 -0.68 4.90
C ASN A 89 10.33 -0.25 3.92
N LEU A 90 9.62 -1.21 3.34
CA LEU A 90 8.50 -0.94 2.43
C LEU A 90 7.39 -0.11 3.12
N ILE A 91 7.04 -0.45 4.36
CA ILE A 91 6.02 0.26 5.13
C ILE A 91 6.46 1.70 5.41
N ASP A 92 7.71 1.89 5.84
CA ASP A 92 8.23 3.20 6.19
C ASP A 92 8.29 4.12 4.96
N VAL A 93 8.86 3.64 3.86
CA VAL A 93 8.97 4.41 2.60
C VAL A 93 7.58 4.77 2.08
N TYR A 94 6.64 3.82 2.04
CA TYR A 94 5.28 4.10 1.56
C TYR A 94 4.49 5.03 2.50
N THR A 95 4.64 4.87 3.81
CA THR A 95 3.97 5.73 4.79
C THR A 95 4.47 7.18 4.70
N ASN A 96 5.78 7.37 4.52
CA ASN A 96 6.37 8.69 4.32
C ASN A 96 5.89 9.30 3.00
N TYR A 97 5.92 8.54 1.91
CA TYR A 97 5.37 8.96 0.62
C TYR A 97 3.91 9.42 0.72
N LEU A 98 3.06 8.73 1.49
CA LEU A 98 1.66 9.14 1.65
C LEU A 98 1.46 10.44 2.45
N GLN A 99 2.43 10.80 3.30
CA GLN A 99 2.41 12.01 4.11
C GLN A 99 3.01 13.22 3.37
N GLU A 100 3.98 12.97 2.52
CA GLU A 100 4.64 13.98 1.69
C GLU A 100 3.81 14.25 0.42
N ASN A 101 3.66 15.52 0.03
CA ASN A 101 3.00 15.89 -1.23
C ASN A 101 3.94 15.65 -2.43
N ASN A 102 4.42 14.42 -2.57
CA ASN A 102 5.36 14.03 -3.60
C ASN A 102 4.71 13.97 -4.98
N VAL A 103 5.49 14.27 -6.02
CA VAL A 103 5.04 14.14 -7.41
C VAL A 103 4.77 12.67 -7.71
N TYR A 104 3.61 12.38 -8.31
CA TYR A 104 3.27 11.02 -8.70
C TYR A 104 4.12 10.59 -9.90
N SER A 105 5.09 9.73 -9.63
CA SER A 105 5.99 9.13 -10.62
C SER A 105 5.75 7.62 -10.72
N PHE A 106 6.37 6.99 -11.71
CA PHE A 106 6.34 5.53 -11.83
C PHE A 106 6.91 4.85 -10.58
N ASP A 107 7.96 5.39 -9.97
CA ASP A 107 8.55 4.82 -8.75
C ASP A 107 7.56 4.83 -7.58
N THR A 108 6.81 5.93 -7.43
CA THR A 108 5.78 6.02 -6.38
C THR A 108 4.59 5.10 -6.66
N TYR A 109 4.25 4.89 -7.94
CA TYR A 109 3.25 3.90 -8.33
C TYR A 109 3.71 2.47 -8.06
N ASP A 110 4.95 2.13 -8.42
CA ASP A 110 5.51 0.79 -8.20
C ASP A 110 5.59 0.47 -6.70
N LEU A 111 6.04 1.43 -5.89
CA LEU A 111 6.01 1.36 -4.43
C LEU A 111 4.60 1.10 -3.89
N GLU A 112 3.60 1.86 -4.37
CA GLU A 112 2.19 1.69 -3.96
C GLU A 112 1.65 0.32 -4.36
N MET A 113 1.97 -0.13 -5.58
CA MET A 113 1.59 -1.45 -6.09
C MET A 113 2.21 -2.57 -5.25
N VAL A 114 3.51 -2.54 -5.00
CA VAL A 114 4.22 -3.54 -4.19
C VAL A 114 3.66 -3.57 -2.77
N PHE A 115 3.44 -2.41 -2.16
CA PHE A 115 2.84 -2.29 -0.83
C PHE A 115 1.46 -2.97 -0.75
N TYR A 116 0.53 -2.64 -1.66
CA TYR A 116 -0.82 -3.21 -1.58
C TYR A 116 -0.91 -4.67 -2.02
N LYS A 117 -0.08 -5.10 -2.97
CA LYS A 117 0.02 -6.53 -3.31
C LYS A 117 0.55 -7.33 -2.13
N TRP A 118 1.59 -6.85 -1.45
CA TRP A 118 2.07 -7.47 -0.20
C TRP A 118 0.95 -7.49 0.86
N LEU A 119 0.26 -6.36 1.05
CA LEU A 119 -0.75 -6.23 2.09
C LEU A 119 -1.97 -7.14 1.86
N TYR A 120 -2.40 -7.35 0.61
CA TYR A 120 -3.70 -7.95 0.30
C TYR A 120 -3.74 -9.14 -0.65
N LYS A 121 -2.67 -9.43 -1.41
CA LYS A 121 -2.68 -10.46 -2.46
C LYS A 121 -1.69 -11.62 -2.21
N ASP A 122 -0.70 -11.42 -1.32
CA ASP A 122 0.44 -12.32 -1.04
C ASP A 122 1.43 -12.44 -2.21
#